data_AF-G4YP20-F1
#
_entry.id   AF-G4YP20-F1
#
_cell.length_a   1.000
_cell.length_b   1.000
_cell.length_c   1.000
_cell.angle_alpha   90.00
_cell.angle_beta   90.00
_cell.angle_gamma   90.00
#
_symmetry.space_group_name_H-M   'P 1'
#
loop_
_entity.id
_entity.type
_entity.pdbx_description
1 polymer ?
#
loop_
_entity_poly.entity_id
_entity_poly.type
_entity_poly.pdbx_seq_one_letter_code
_entity_poly.pdbx_strand_id
1 'polypeptide(L)'
;MKHKGKVTTSQDQKKPRQQQGGELASCAYSFVILNDKIFEHILSFLSNQTLTKLQGITGDNYPNCEPAIARFCCRCENNKPAIFYNLCRECESKHKSYNPNTTAAMARMVYGVQDFSTLSPIAGEDGTPSGMYARVHLENFMLRTCGSKVGWLRVIAQLNGGIRRVLVQQHQAREDWKMFFVSLAPGFEPYVTPDGFNRSSKADLEECSKRFALVTAAFKERGFQLRREEPSSRAFIAHGVGTIECVIENAEELEFLIANTDFAQRQRSFALRRFRKCSDEAAMELCAEYLKDAKGLVLPRKWEKCRSRFEKVQESKLELQQKLRYINSGGVRQEI
;
A
#
# COMPACT_ATOMS: atom_id res chain seq x y z
N MET A 1 9.53 43.57 -33.45
CA MET A 1 10.51 43.43 -32.34
C MET A 1 10.83 41.95 -32.18
N LYS A 2 12.01 41.50 -32.69
CA LYS A 2 13.14 40.83 -31.98
C LYS A 2 12.78 39.48 -31.34
N HIS A 3 13.46 38.33 -31.56
CA HIS A 3 14.69 38.02 -32.29
C HIS A 3 14.81 36.49 -32.56
N LYS A 4 15.31 36.15 -33.77
CA LYS A 4 16.35 35.17 -34.15
C LYS A 4 16.34 33.71 -33.62
N GLY A 5 16.34 32.78 -34.57
CA GLY A 5 17.12 31.54 -34.57
C GLY A 5 17.61 31.24 -35.99
N LYS A 6 18.86 31.58 -36.28
CA LYS A 6 19.52 31.54 -37.60
C LYS A 6 20.19 30.17 -37.74
N VAL A 7 19.80 29.33 -38.70
CA VAL A 7 20.59 28.14 -39.05
C VAL A 7 21.49 28.50 -40.22
N THR A 8 22.76 28.68 -39.89
CA THR A 8 23.86 28.96 -40.81
C THR A 8 24.25 27.71 -41.58
N THR A 9 24.19 27.81 -42.90
CA THR A 9 24.89 26.96 -43.86
C THR A 9 26.40 27.13 -43.64
N SER A 10 27.10 26.04 -43.32
CA SER A 10 28.57 26.01 -43.33
C SER A 10 29.00 24.94 -44.32
N GLN A 11 29.32 25.37 -45.54
CA GLN A 11 30.31 24.69 -46.37
C GLN A 11 31.68 25.06 -45.81
N ASP A 12 32.48 24.07 -45.39
CA ASP A 12 33.92 24.15 -45.65
C ASP A 12 34.58 22.78 -45.55
N GLN A 13 35.36 22.48 -46.57
CA GLN A 13 36.21 21.32 -46.72
C GLN A 13 37.41 21.42 -45.78
N LYS A 14 37.76 20.35 -45.06
CA LYS A 14 39.14 20.06 -44.62
C LYS A 14 39.30 18.56 -44.33
N LYS A 15 40.29 17.95 -44.97
CA LYS A 15 40.84 16.59 -44.75
C LYS A 15 42.31 16.76 -44.29
N PRO A 16 42.99 15.74 -43.73
CA PRO A 16 42.65 14.88 -42.59
C PRO A 16 43.76 14.91 -41.51
N ARG A 17 43.48 14.42 -40.29
CA ARG A 17 44.52 13.89 -39.39
C ARG A 17 44.18 12.44 -39.06
N GLN A 18 45.04 11.53 -39.50
CA GLN A 18 45.00 10.12 -39.19
C GLN A 18 45.23 9.93 -37.68
N GLN A 19 44.31 9.25 -37.01
CA GLN A 19 44.60 8.44 -35.84
C GLN A 19 43.96 7.08 -36.05
N GLN A 20 44.82 6.06 -36.04
CA GLN A 20 44.48 4.66 -36.09
C GLN A 20 43.90 4.25 -34.74
N GLY A 21 42.75 3.58 -34.77
CA GLY A 21 42.09 2.98 -33.62
C GLY A 21 40.84 2.27 -34.12
N GLY A 22 40.79 0.95 -33.99
CA GLY A 22 39.72 0.13 -34.57
C GLY A 22 38.37 0.43 -33.94
N GLU A 23 37.40 0.80 -34.76
CA GLU A 23 35.98 0.81 -34.43
C GLU A 23 35.24 0.35 -35.68
N LEU A 24 34.31 -0.60 -35.51
CA LEU A 24 33.34 -0.99 -36.53
C LEU A 24 32.76 0.28 -37.15
N ALA A 25 33.04 0.51 -38.43
CA ALA A 25 32.55 1.68 -39.14
C ALA A 25 31.03 1.69 -39.05
N SER A 26 30.50 2.49 -38.11
CA SER A 26 29.11 2.87 -38.08
C SER A 26 28.85 3.55 -39.41
N CYS A 27 28.15 2.86 -40.30
CA CYS A 27 27.74 3.40 -41.57
C CYS A 27 26.75 4.53 -41.24
N ALA A 28 27.27 5.75 -41.11
CA ALA A 28 26.46 6.94 -40.93
C ALA A 28 25.75 7.19 -42.27
N TYR A 29 24.53 6.65 -42.40
CA TYR A 29 23.67 6.93 -43.54
C TYR A 29 23.29 8.41 -43.50
N SER A 30 23.83 9.20 -44.42
CA SER A 30 23.42 10.58 -44.63
C SER A 30 22.27 10.60 -45.65
N PHE A 31 21.06 10.86 -45.18
CA PHE A 31 19.91 11.11 -46.04
C PHE A 31 19.97 12.55 -46.54
N VAL A 32 20.13 12.75 -47.84
CA VAL A 32 20.10 14.08 -48.45
C VAL A 32 18.69 14.36 -48.95
N ILE A 33 18.01 15.32 -48.32
CA ILE A 33 16.72 15.84 -48.80
C ILE A 33 17.01 16.81 -49.94
N LEU A 34 16.71 16.38 -51.16
CA LEU A 34 16.96 17.19 -52.36
C LEU A 34 15.88 18.27 -52.60
N ASN A 35 14.71 18.10 -51.97
CA ASN A 35 13.58 19.03 -52.08
C ASN A 35 12.69 18.95 -50.84
N ASP A 36 12.74 19.98 -50.01
CA ASP A 36 11.98 20.05 -48.75
C ASP A 36 10.47 19.95 -48.96
N LYS A 37 9.94 20.49 -50.06
CA LYS A 37 8.49 20.43 -50.33
C LYS A 37 8.03 19.01 -50.67
N ILE A 38 8.84 18.28 -51.44
CA ILE A 38 8.54 16.87 -51.76
C ILE A 38 8.69 16.02 -50.49
N PHE A 39 9.69 16.30 -49.66
CA PHE A 39 9.89 15.59 -48.40
C PHE A 39 8.74 15.81 -47.43
N GLU A 40 8.31 17.05 -47.20
CA GLU A 40 7.12 17.35 -46.38
C GLU A 40 5.85 16.69 -46.94
N HIS A 41 5.71 16.65 -48.25
CA HIS A 41 4.60 15.93 -48.88
C HIS A 41 4.66 14.42 -48.59
N ILE A 42 5.84 13.80 -48.68
CA ILE A 42 6.04 12.39 -48.32
C ILE A 42 5.71 12.15 -46.84
N LEU A 43 6.20 13.00 -45.94
CA LEU A 43 5.92 12.91 -44.49
C LEU A 43 4.41 12.95 -44.21
N SER A 44 3.62 13.69 -44.99
CA SER A 44 2.16 13.77 -44.82
C SER A 44 1.42 12.45 -45.08
N PHE A 45 2.00 11.52 -45.86
CA PHE A 45 1.43 10.19 -46.08
C PHE A 45 1.84 9.18 -45.01
N LEU A 46 2.85 9.50 -44.20
CA LEU A 46 3.37 8.57 -43.21
C LEU A 46 2.44 8.49 -42.00
N SER A 47 2.30 7.28 -41.47
CA SER A 47 1.59 7.07 -40.22
C SER A 47 2.33 7.73 -39.06
N ASN A 48 1.62 8.06 -37.97
CA ASN A 48 2.25 8.55 -36.75
C ASN A 48 3.31 7.59 -36.21
N GLN A 49 3.12 6.28 -36.37
CA GLN A 49 4.12 5.28 -35.99
C GLN A 49 5.39 5.40 -36.82
N THR A 50 5.25 5.52 -38.13
CA THR A 50 6.38 5.68 -39.06
C THR A 50 7.13 6.95 -38.73
N LEU A 51 6.41 8.05 -38.49
CA LEU A 51 6.99 9.33 -38.07
C LEU A 51 7.69 9.21 -36.70
N THR A 52 7.12 8.51 -35.74
CA THR A 52 7.73 8.29 -34.41
C THR A 52 9.00 7.46 -34.49
N LYS A 53 8.99 6.39 -35.30
CA LYS A 53 10.19 5.57 -35.56
C LYS A 53 11.26 6.39 -36.27
N LEU A 54 10.88 7.15 -37.31
CA LEU A 54 11.78 8.01 -38.06
C LEU A 54 12.40 9.08 -37.16
N GLN A 55 11.61 9.71 -36.29
CA GLN A 55 12.09 10.68 -35.29
C GLN A 55 13.05 10.05 -34.28
N GLY A 56 12.81 8.81 -33.85
CA GLY A 56 13.73 8.08 -32.98
C GLY A 56 15.07 7.74 -33.65
N ILE A 57 15.07 7.49 -34.96
CA ILE A 57 16.27 7.14 -35.73
C ILE A 57 17.08 8.39 -36.11
N THR A 58 16.40 9.45 -36.54
CA THR A 58 17.02 10.67 -37.08
C THR A 58 17.32 11.71 -36.00
N GLY A 59 16.58 11.69 -34.89
CA GLY A 59 16.58 12.77 -33.89
C GLY A 59 15.80 14.01 -34.33
N ASP A 60 15.22 14.02 -35.54
CA ASP A 60 14.48 15.16 -36.08
C ASP A 60 13.07 15.24 -35.49
N ASN A 61 12.56 16.47 -35.37
CA ASN A 61 11.18 16.70 -34.95
C ASN A 61 10.27 16.84 -36.18
N TYR A 62 9.39 15.86 -36.42
CA TYR A 62 8.42 15.92 -37.50
C TYR A 62 7.08 16.53 -37.04
N PRO A 63 6.52 17.53 -37.74
CA PRO A 63 5.34 18.29 -37.28
C PRO A 63 4.09 17.45 -37.00
N ASN A 64 3.91 16.35 -37.74
CA ASN A 64 2.75 15.47 -37.61
C ASN A 64 3.01 14.25 -36.71
N CYS A 65 4.14 14.24 -36.00
CA CYS A 65 4.51 13.17 -35.09
C CYS A 65 4.02 13.47 -33.67
N GLU A 66 3.22 12.56 -33.13
CA GLU A 66 2.75 12.54 -31.75
C GLU A 66 3.24 11.25 -31.06
N PRO A 67 4.47 11.23 -30.49
CA PRO A 67 5.01 10.05 -29.84
C PRO A 67 4.16 9.55 -28.67
N ALA A 68 3.43 10.44 -28.00
CA ALA A 68 2.63 10.12 -26.82
C ALA A 68 1.45 9.18 -27.11
N ILE A 69 0.97 9.16 -28.36
CA ILE A 69 -0.12 8.28 -28.82
C ILE A 69 0.40 7.01 -29.50
N ALA A 70 1.72 6.75 -29.47
CA ALA A 70 2.38 5.70 -30.26
C ALA A 70 2.12 4.25 -29.80
N ARG A 71 1.09 4.01 -28.97
CA ARG A 71 0.70 2.67 -28.50
C ARG A 71 -0.21 2.01 -29.54
N PHE A 72 0.42 1.36 -30.51
CA PHE A 72 -0.25 0.70 -31.63
C PHE A 72 -0.15 -0.82 -31.56
N CYS A 73 -0.94 -1.50 -32.39
CA CYS A 73 -0.88 -2.96 -32.53
C CYS A 73 0.53 -3.40 -32.98
N CYS A 74 1.20 -4.22 -32.17
CA CYS A 74 2.55 -4.71 -32.48
C CYS A 74 2.63 -5.59 -33.73
N ARG A 75 1.50 -6.12 -34.21
CA ARG A 75 1.46 -7.06 -35.33
C ARG A 75 1.23 -6.40 -36.69
N CYS A 76 0.44 -5.33 -36.76
CA CYS A 76 0.10 -4.70 -38.04
C CYS A 76 0.70 -3.32 -38.24
N GLU A 77 1.38 -2.76 -37.23
CA GLU A 77 2.11 -1.48 -37.30
C GLU A 77 1.34 -0.34 -37.98
N ASN A 78 0.01 -0.34 -37.79
CA ASN A 78 -0.87 0.69 -38.30
C ASN A 78 -1.35 1.55 -37.12
N ASN A 79 -1.84 2.77 -37.41
CA ASN A 79 -2.55 3.65 -36.46
C ASN A 79 -3.90 3.05 -36.01
N LYS A 80 -3.91 1.81 -35.52
CA LYS A 80 -5.05 1.11 -34.92
C LYS A 80 -4.79 1.02 -33.42
N PRO A 81 -5.78 1.34 -32.58
CA PRO A 81 -5.66 1.19 -31.14
C PRO A 81 -5.24 -0.22 -30.75
N ALA A 82 -4.24 -0.29 -29.89
CA ALA A 82 -3.89 -1.51 -29.18
C ALA A 82 -4.83 -1.65 -27.98
N ILE A 83 -5.69 -2.66 -28.03
CA ILE A 83 -6.81 -2.82 -27.10
C ILE A 83 -6.44 -3.88 -26.05
N PHE A 84 -6.22 -5.12 -26.47
CA PHE A 84 -5.79 -6.20 -25.58
C PHE A 84 -4.45 -6.77 -26.04
N TYR A 85 -3.59 -7.16 -25.09
CA TYR A 85 -2.29 -7.78 -25.38
C TYR A 85 -1.40 -6.99 -26.37
N ASN A 86 -1.53 -5.66 -26.39
CA ASN A 86 -0.90 -4.78 -27.38
C ASN A 86 -1.28 -5.08 -28.85
N LEU A 87 -2.45 -5.67 -29.09
CA LEU A 87 -3.01 -5.97 -30.40
C LEU A 87 -4.25 -5.13 -30.68
N CYS A 88 -4.48 -4.78 -31.94
CA CYS A 88 -5.79 -4.29 -32.38
C CYS A 88 -6.77 -5.45 -32.50
N ARG A 89 -8.08 -5.14 -32.47
CA ARG A 89 -9.14 -6.16 -32.53
C ARG A 89 -8.99 -7.12 -33.71
N GLU A 90 -8.65 -6.64 -34.91
CA GLU A 90 -8.47 -7.51 -36.09
C GLU A 90 -7.27 -8.47 -35.99
N CYS A 91 -6.21 -8.06 -35.27
CA CYS A 91 -5.06 -8.93 -35.05
C CYS A 91 -5.34 -9.92 -33.93
N GLU A 92 -6.00 -9.45 -32.87
CA GLU A 92 -6.45 -10.28 -31.76
C GLU A 92 -7.49 -11.31 -32.20
N SER A 93 -8.38 -10.98 -33.14
CA SER A 93 -9.43 -11.89 -33.64
C SER A 93 -8.90 -13.13 -34.35
N LYS A 94 -7.60 -13.18 -34.63
CA LYS A 94 -6.92 -14.35 -35.18
C LYS A 94 -6.47 -15.34 -34.08
N HIS A 95 -6.57 -14.96 -32.80
CA HIS A 95 -6.25 -15.83 -31.68
C HIS A 95 -7.45 -16.68 -31.26
N LYS A 96 -7.18 -17.91 -30.81
CA LYS A 96 -8.21 -18.87 -30.35
C LYS A 96 -9.01 -18.37 -29.13
N SER A 97 -8.40 -17.52 -28.31
CA SER A 97 -8.99 -16.95 -27.10
C SER A 97 -9.72 -15.63 -27.35
N TYR A 98 -9.95 -15.24 -28.61
CA TYR A 98 -10.61 -13.98 -28.92
C TYR A 98 -12.04 -13.96 -28.39
N ASN A 99 -12.34 -12.97 -27.55
CA ASN A 99 -13.70 -12.65 -27.16
C ASN A 99 -14.19 -11.41 -27.93
N PRO A 100 -15.24 -11.53 -28.75
CA PRO A 100 -15.81 -10.41 -29.49
C PRO A 100 -16.58 -9.42 -28.62
N ASN A 101 -16.84 -9.78 -27.36
CA ASN A 101 -17.69 -9.04 -26.42
C ASN A 101 -16.89 -8.56 -25.22
N THR A 102 -17.34 -7.48 -24.59
CA THR A 102 -16.66 -6.92 -23.42
C THR A 102 -17.62 -6.21 -22.47
N THR A 103 -17.25 -6.04 -21.21
CA THR A 103 -18.09 -5.36 -20.22
C THR A 103 -17.99 -3.83 -20.36
N ALA A 104 -18.96 -3.10 -19.83
CA ALA A 104 -18.90 -1.64 -19.76
C ALA A 104 -17.63 -1.11 -19.07
N ALA A 105 -17.19 -1.78 -18.00
CA ALA A 105 -15.96 -1.42 -17.29
C ALA A 105 -14.72 -1.52 -18.19
N MET A 106 -14.61 -2.61 -18.96
CA MET A 106 -13.50 -2.82 -19.88
C MET A 106 -13.57 -1.88 -21.09
N ALA A 107 -14.77 -1.57 -21.57
CA ALA A 107 -14.99 -0.57 -22.62
C ALA A 107 -14.52 0.83 -22.18
N ARG A 108 -14.80 1.26 -20.95
CA ARG A 108 -14.28 2.52 -20.39
C ARG A 108 -12.75 2.50 -20.32
N MET A 109 -12.19 1.43 -19.77
CA MET A 109 -10.75 1.34 -19.49
C MET A 109 -9.90 1.26 -20.77
N VAL A 110 -10.35 0.52 -21.77
CA VAL A 110 -9.51 0.15 -22.91
C VAL A 110 -9.90 0.89 -24.19
N TYR A 111 -11.19 1.11 -24.42
CA TYR A 111 -11.66 1.88 -25.58
C TYR A 111 -11.80 3.37 -25.24
N GLY A 112 -11.85 3.75 -23.97
CA GLY A 112 -12.02 5.13 -23.56
C GLY A 112 -13.43 5.67 -23.74
N VAL A 113 -14.43 4.79 -23.79
CA VAL A 113 -15.85 5.17 -23.87
C VAL A 113 -16.25 5.87 -22.58
N GLN A 114 -16.67 7.12 -22.66
CA GLN A 114 -17.15 7.89 -21.51
C GLN A 114 -18.68 7.81 -21.36
N ASP A 115 -19.39 7.85 -22.50
CA ASP A 115 -20.83 7.85 -22.57
C ASP A 115 -21.35 6.58 -23.28
N PHE A 116 -22.29 5.91 -22.63
CA PHE A 116 -22.96 4.70 -23.11
C PHE A 116 -24.42 4.95 -23.52
N SER A 117 -24.91 6.20 -23.43
CA SER A 117 -26.31 6.56 -23.70
C SER A 117 -26.82 6.12 -25.08
N THR A 118 -25.93 6.13 -26.08
CA THR A 118 -26.22 5.76 -27.48
C THR A 118 -25.75 4.34 -27.84
N LEU A 119 -25.23 3.60 -26.86
CA LEU A 119 -24.73 2.23 -27.03
C LEU A 119 -25.67 1.24 -26.34
N SER A 120 -26.29 0.36 -27.12
CA SER A 120 -27.08 -0.74 -26.58
C SER A 120 -26.17 -1.95 -26.28
N PRO A 121 -26.27 -2.56 -25.08
CA PRO A 121 -25.64 -3.84 -24.81
C PRO A 121 -26.29 -4.96 -25.66
N ILE A 122 -25.58 -6.07 -25.80
CA ILE A 122 -26.05 -7.27 -26.48
C ILE A 122 -27.24 -7.84 -25.69
N ALA A 123 -28.32 -8.19 -26.39
CA ALA A 123 -29.47 -8.88 -25.79
C ALA A 123 -29.08 -10.33 -25.43
N GLY A 124 -29.49 -10.76 -24.25
CA GLY A 124 -29.47 -12.16 -23.83
C GLY A 124 -30.54 -12.98 -24.55
N GLU A 125 -30.51 -14.30 -24.36
CA GLU A 125 -31.45 -15.24 -25.01
C GLU A 125 -32.91 -14.98 -24.62
N ASP A 126 -33.13 -14.40 -23.45
CA ASP A 126 -34.41 -13.98 -22.87
C ASP A 126 -34.77 -12.51 -23.18
N GLY A 127 -34.00 -11.84 -24.05
CA GLY A 127 -34.17 -10.43 -24.39
C GLY A 127 -33.68 -9.47 -23.30
N THR A 128 -33.13 -9.97 -22.19
CA THR A 128 -32.59 -9.12 -21.13
C THR A 128 -31.21 -8.55 -21.50
N PRO A 129 -30.84 -7.34 -21.07
CA PRO A 129 -29.51 -6.80 -21.34
C PRO A 129 -28.41 -7.65 -20.67
N SER A 130 -27.55 -8.28 -21.46
CA SER A 130 -26.43 -9.10 -20.93
C SER A 130 -25.35 -8.30 -20.19
N GLY A 131 -25.41 -6.95 -20.25
CA GLY A 131 -24.35 -6.05 -19.76
C GLY A 131 -23.05 -6.09 -20.59
N MET A 132 -23.03 -6.89 -21.66
CA MET A 132 -21.90 -7.04 -22.57
C MET A 132 -22.11 -6.20 -23.83
N TYR A 133 -21.02 -5.67 -24.38
CA TYR A 133 -21.01 -4.84 -25.57
C TYR A 133 -20.17 -5.51 -26.65
N ALA A 134 -20.70 -5.52 -27.88
CA ALA A 134 -19.96 -6.01 -29.03
C ALA A 134 -18.80 -5.04 -29.32
N ARG A 135 -17.57 -5.55 -29.32
CA ARG A 135 -16.37 -4.73 -29.48
C ARG A 135 -16.34 -3.95 -30.80
N VAL A 136 -16.90 -4.52 -31.87
CA VAL A 136 -17.02 -3.84 -33.17
C VAL A 136 -17.93 -2.61 -33.08
N HIS A 137 -19.01 -2.66 -32.28
CA HIS A 137 -19.89 -1.51 -32.07
C HIS A 137 -19.18 -0.41 -31.27
N LEU A 138 -18.35 -0.80 -30.30
CA LEU A 138 -17.52 0.15 -29.56
C LEU A 138 -16.50 0.83 -30.47
N GLU A 139 -15.80 0.10 -31.35
CA GLU A 139 -14.88 0.71 -32.32
C GLU A 139 -15.61 1.70 -33.25
N ASN A 140 -16.75 1.29 -33.81
CA ASN A 140 -17.54 2.15 -34.69
C ASN A 140 -18.08 3.39 -33.96
N PHE A 141 -18.47 3.25 -32.70
CA PHE A 141 -18.85 4.38 -31.85
C PHE A 141 -17.67 5.34 -31.64
N MET A 142 -16.50 4.82 -31.23
CA MET A 142 -15.33 5.66 -31.01
C MET A 142 -14.87 6.36 -32.29
N LEU A 143 -14.95 5.69 -33.45
CA LEU A 143 -14.65 6.31 -34.74
C LEU A 143 -15.61 7.45 -35.09
N ARG A 144 -16.91 7.29 -34.81
CA ARG A 144 -17.91 8.35 -35.01
C ARG A 144 -17.68 9.53 -34.05
N THR A 145 -17.45 9.24 -32.78
CA THR A 145 -17.29 10.27 -31.73
C THR A 145 -15.97 11.03 -31.85
N CYS A 146 -14.87 10.34 -32.18
CA CYS A 146 -13.55 10.95 -32.28
C CYS A 146 -13.16 11.39 -33.70
N GLY A 147 -14.02 11.12 -34.70
CA GLY A 147 -13.85 11.48 -36.12
C GLY A 147 -12.74 10.72 -36.87
N SER A 148 -11.74 10.18 -36.17
CA SER A 148 -10.65 9.42 -36.78
C SER A 148 -10.00 8.45 -35.78
N LYS A 149 -9.24 7.48 -36.29
CA LYS A 149 -8.43 6.57 -35.45
C LYS A 149 -7.41 7.32 -34.61
N VAL A 150 -6.73 8.31 -35.20
CA VAL A 150 -5.73 9.14 -34.51
C VAL A 150 -6.39 9.96 -33.40
N GLY A 151 -7.57 10.54 -33.67
CA GLY A 151 -8.36 11.23 -32.64
C GLY A 151 -8.73 10.30 -31.48
N TRP A 152 -9.14 9.08 -31.78
CA TRP A 152 -9.42 8.06 -30.76
C TRP A 152 -8.17 7.69 -29.94
N LEU A 153 -7.02 7.53 -30.59
CA LEU A 153 -5.74 7.26 -29.91
C LEU A 153 -5.34 8.37 -28.93
N ARG A 154 -5.62 9.63 -29.24
CA ARG A 154 -5.39 10.76 -28.30
C ARG A 154 -6.24 10.60 -27.04
N VAL A 155 -7.51 10.19 -27.15
CA VAL A 155 -8.38 9.92 -25.99
C VAL A 155 -7.80 8.80 -25.13
N ILE A 156 -7.37 7.69 -25.74
CA ILE A 156 -6.73 6.57 -25.02
C ILE A 156 -5.44 7.03 -24.33
N ALA A 157 -4.62 7.86 -24.98
CA ALA A 157 -3.38 8.36 -24.40
C ALA A 157 -3.62 9.26 -23.18
N GLN A 158 -4.63 10.14 -23.23
CA GLN A 158 -5.03 10.97 -22.09
C GLN A 158 -5.48 10.13 -20.89
N LEU A 159 -6.30 9.10 -21.13
CA LEU A 159 -6.74 8.17 -20.10
C LEU A 159 -5.56 7.44 -19.44
N ASN A 160 -4.66 6.91 -20.26
CA ASN A 160 -3.45 6.25 -19.78
C ASN A 160 -2.53 7.21 -19.00
N GLY A 161 -2.46 8.48 -19.39
CA GLY A 161 -1.75 9.52 -18.64
C GLY A 161 -2.38 9.79 -17.26
N GLY A 162 -3.71 9.74 -17.17
CA GLY A 162 -4.44 9.79 -15.89
C GLY A 162 -4.11 8.59 -15.00
N ILE A 163 -4.23 7.37 -15.53
CA ILE A 163 -3.95 6.13 -14.78
C ILE A 163 -2.49 6.10 -14.28
N ARG A 164 -1.52 6.46 -15.14
CA ARG A 164 -0.11 6.54 -14.74
C ARG A 164 0.10 7.52 -13.60
N ARG A 165 -0.51 8.71 -13.64
CA ARG A 165 -0.41 9.69 -12.54
C ARG A 165 -0.95 9.12 -11.23
N VAL A 166 -2.11 8.46 -11.26
CA VAL A 166 -2.68 7.83 -10.06
C VAL A 166 -1.77 6.74 -9.51
N LEU A 167 -1.22 5.87 -10.37
CA LEU A 167 -0.31 4.81 -9.94
C LEU A 167 0.98 5.38 -9.34
N VAL A 168 1.55 6.42 -9.95
CA VAL A 168 2.73 7.12 -9.41
C VAL A 168 2.42 7.74 -8.05
N GLN A 169 1.26 8.39 -7.90
CA GLN A 169 0.83 8.97 -6.62
C GLN A 169 0.61 7.89 -5.55
N GLN A 170 -0.01 6.76 -5.89
CA GLN A 170 -0.20 5.65 -4.96
C GLN A 170 1.13 5.01 -4.54
N HIS A 171 2.05 4.83 -5.50
CA HIS A 171 3.39 4.34 -5.20
C HIS A 171 4.13 5.32 -4.28
N GLN A 172 4.11 6.61 -4.59
CA GLN A 172 4.72 7.64 -3.76
C GLN A 172 4.12 7.65 -2.35
N ALA A 173 2.80 7.62 -2.22
CA ALA A 173 2.14 7.56 -0.92
C ALA A 173 2.55 6.31 -0.13
N ARG A 174 2.70 5.15 -0.78
CA ARG A 174 3.16 3.92 -0.12
C ARG A 174 4.60 4.04 0.37
N GLU A 175 5.49 4.61 -0.44
CA GLU A 175 6.88 4.85 -0.03
C GLU A 175 6.97 5.91 1.08
N ASP A 176 6.17 6.97 1.01
CA ASP A 176 6.07 7.97 2.07
C ASP A 176 5.59 7.36 3.40
N TRP A 177 4.66 6.42 3.35
CA TRP A 177 4.21 5.67 4.53
C TRP A 177 5.28 4.74 5.08
N LYS A 178 6.03 4.02 4.21
CA LYS A 178 7.18 3.21 4.65
C LYS A 178 8.24 4.07 5.32
N MET A 179 8.61 5.19 4.71
CA MET A 179 9.59 6.13 5.27
C MET A 179 9.12 6.71 6.60
N PHE A 180 7.82 6.99 6.72
CA PHE A 180 7.22 7.40 7.99
C PHE A 180 7.40 6.32 9.07
N PHE A 181 7.07 5.05 8.80
CA PHE A 181 7.29 3.97 9.78
C PHE A 181 8.76 3.75 10.14
N VAL A 182 9.69 3.93 9.19
CA VAL A 182 11.14 3.90 9.45
C VAL A 182 11.56 5.02 10.40
N SER A 183 10.90 6.18 10.36
CA SER A 183 11.19 7.30 11.27
C SER A 183 10.66 7.11 12.70
N LEU A 184 9.77 6.14 12.91
CA LEU A 184 9.22 5.81 14.22
C LEU A 184 10.19 4.91 15.01
N ALA A 185 9.88 4.71 16.29
CA ALA A 185 10.65 3.88 17.20
C ALA A 185 10.92 2.46 16.62
N PRO A 186 12.15 1.93 16.72
CA PRO A 186 12.51 0.62 16.17
C PRO A 186 11.61 -0.49 16.72
N GLY A 187 11.06 -1.31 15.81
CA GLY A 187 10.16 -2.41 16.19
C GLY A 187 8.72 -1.99 16.47
N PHE A 188 8.36 -0.71 16.30
CA PHE A 188 6.99 -0.23 16.50
C PHE A 188 6.02 -0.66 15.39
N GLU A 189 6.45 -0.69 14.13
CA GLU A 189 5.59 -1.03 12.97
C GLU A 189 4.85 -2.37 13.14
N PRO A 190 5.50 -3.48 13.56
CA PRO A 190 4.82 -4.71 13.87
C PRO A 190 3.72 -4.58 14.93
N TYR A 191 3.81 -3.65 15.89
CA TYR A 191 2.83 -3.50 16.98
C TYR A 191 1.52 -2.84 16.55
N VAL A 192 1.53 -2.06 15.48
CA VAL A 192 0.36 -1.28 15.02
C VAL A 192 -0.37 -1.88 13.81
N THR A 193 0.25 -2.80 13.09
CA THR A 193 -0.19 -3.29 11.78
C THR A 193 -1.40 -4.25 11.67
N PRO A 194 -1.79 -5.09 12.65
CA PRO A 194 -2.78 -6.13 12.38
C PRO A 194 -4.22 -5.61 12.32
N ASP A 195 -4.74 -4.90 13.32
CA ASP A 195 -6.21 -4.67 13.35
C ASP A 195 -6.67 -3.39 14.08
N GLY A 196 -5.77 -2.64 14.75
CA GLY A 196 -6.17 -1.57 15.68
C GLY A 196 -5.88 -0.13 15.25
N PHE A 197 -4.81 0.10 14.47
CA PHE A 197 -4.29 1.45 14.22
C PHE A 197 -4.48 1.96 12.78
N ASN A 198 -5.20 1.22 11.94
CA ASN A 198 -5.35 1.50 10.51
C ASN A 198 -6.15 2.79 10.19
N ARG A 199 -6.53 3.57 11.23
CA ARG A 199 -7.29 4.83 11.13
C ARG A 199 -6.64 6.00 11.89
N SER A 200 -5.45 5.82 12.44
CA SER A 200 -4.75 6.85 13.23
C SER A 200 -4.02 7.85 12.33
N SER A 201 -4.04 9.13 12.68
CA SER A 201 -3.26 10.16 11.97
C SER A 201 -1.76 9.93 12.18
N LYS A 202 -0.90 10.55 11.34
CA LYS A 202 0.56 10.50 11.55
C LYS A 202 0.96 11.01 12.94
N ALA A 203 0.31 12.07 13.42
CA ALA A 203 0.56 12.62 14.75
C ALA A 203 0.20 11.62 15.87
N ASP A 204 -0.91 10.90 15.73
CA ASP A 204 -1.30 9.87 16.69
C ASP A 204 -0.27 8.72 16.72
N LEU A 205 0.21 8.30 15.55
CA LEU A 205 1.22 7.25 15.42
C LEU A 205 2.58 7.67 15.99
N GLU A 206 2.99 8.92 15.81
CA GLU A 206 4.19 9.47 16.44
C GLU A 206 4.10 9.45 17.96
N GLU A 207 2.95 9.86 18.51
CA GLU A 207 2.72 9.85 19.95
C GLU A 207 2.69 8.42 20.52
N CYS A 208 2.01 7.50 19.83
CA CYS A 208 2.03 6.08 20.18
C CYS A 208 3.45 5.50 20.11
N SER A 209 4.23 5.92 19.10
CA SER A 209 5.62 5.50 18.93
C SER A 209 6.52 5.97 20.07
N LYS A 210 6.34 7.21 20.56
CA LYS A 210 7.05 7.72 21.75
C LYS A 210 6.73 6.88 22.98
N ARG A 211 5.45 6.58 23.22
CA ARG A 211 5.03 5.72 24.34
C ARG A 211 5.58 4.30 24.22
N PHE A 212 5.59 3.76 23.02
CA PHE A 212 6.20 2.46 22.73
C PHE A 212 7.69 2.44 23.08
N ALA A 213 8.45 3.47 22.69
CA ALA A 213 9.86 3.59 23.01
C ALA A 213 10.09 3.64 24.54
N LEU A 214 9.29 4.45 25.26
CA LEU A 214 9.37 4.57 26.71
C LEU A 214 9.11 3.24 27.43
N VAL A 215 8.03 2.55 27.08
CA VAL A 215 7.70 1.26 27.68
C VAL A 215 8.73 0.19 27.31
N THR A 216 9.16 0.14 26.05
CA THR A 216 10.17 -0.82 25.61
C THR A 216 11.49 -0.65 26.36
N ALA A 217 11.94 0.60 26.57
CA ALA A 217 13.13 0.88 27.36
C ALA A 217 12.96 0.39 28.81
N ALA A 218 11.83 0.69 29.44
CA ALA A 218 11.56 0.33 30.82
C ALA A 218 11.40 -1.21 31.02
N PHE A 219 10.84 -1.92 30.04
CA PHE A 219 10.85 -3.40 30.02
C PHE A 219 12.28 -3.95 29.93
N LYS A 220 13.09 -3.39 29.02
CA LYS A 220 14.48 -3.82 28.81
C LYS A 220 15.35 -3.61 30.06
N GLU A 221 15.18 -2.48 30.76
CA GLU A 221 15.85 -2.21 32.03
C GLU A 221 15.54 -3.26 33.11
N ARG A 222 14.35 -3.87 33.04
CA ARG A 222 13.94 -4.95 33.95
C ARG A 222 14.16 -6.36 33.42
N GLY A 223 14.83 -6.50 32.27
CA GLY A 223 15.13 -7.79 31.66
C GLY A 223 13.94 -8.46 30.96
N PHE A 224 12.85 -7.73 30.73
CA PHE A 224 11.68 -8.23 30.02
C PHE A 224 11.67 -7.77 28.56
N GLN A 225 11.04 -8.58 27.72
CA GLN A 225 10.67 -8.17 26.36
C GLN A 225 9.21 -7.75 26.35
N LEU A 226 8.94 -6.60 25.74
CA LEU A 226 7.57 -6.14 25.54
C LEU A 226 6.81 -7.16 24.70
N ARG A 227 5.69 -7.69 25.20
CA ARG A 227 4.83 -8.60 24.43
C ARG A 227 3.68 -7.81 23.81
N ARG A 228 3.34 -8.16 22.58
CA ARG A 228 2.30 -7.47 21.81
C ARG A 228 0.90 -7.78 22.35
N GLU A 229 0.72 -8.97 22.90
CA GLU A 229 -0.55 -9.51 23.37
C GLU A 229 -0.92 -9.01 24.78
N GLU A 230 0.01 -8.34 25.47
CA GLU A 230 -0.19 -7.85 26.84
C GLU A 230 -1.16 -6.65 26.84
N PRO A 231 -2.36 -6.77 27.45
CA PRO A 231 -3.41 -5.76 27.32
C PRO A 231 -3.04 -4.39 27.88
N SER A 232 -2.27 -4.33 28.97
CA SER A 232 -1.89 -3.07 29.64
C SER A 232 -0.93 -2.26 28.76
N SER A 233 0.09 -2.92 28.19
CA SER A 233 1.04 -2.35 27.24
C SER A 233 0.31 -1.80 26.03
N ARG A 234 -0.63 -2.58 25.46
CA ARG A 234 -1.40 -2.14 24.31
C ARG A 234 -2.25 -0.90 24.63
N ALA A 235 -2.92 -0.88 25.78
CA ALA A 235 -3.74 0.26 26.21
C ALA A 235 -2.89 1.52 26.49
N PHE A 236 -1.71 1.35 27.10
CA PHE A 236 -0.78 2.45 27.35
C PHE A 236 -0.22 3.01 26.04
N ILE A 237 0.25 2.16 25.13
CA ILE A 237 0.81 2.59 23.84
C ILE A 237 -0.25 3.31 23.01
N ALA A 238 -1.45 2.72 22.89
CA ALA A 238 -2.53 3.28 22.07
C ALA A 238 -3.15 4.56 22.66
N HIS A 239 -3.36 4.61 23.97
CA HIS A 239 -4.22 5.61 24.60
C HIS A 239 -3.58 6.36 25.77
N GLY A 240 -2.37 5.99 26.19
CA GLY A 240 -1.71 6.58 27.36
C GLY A 240 -2.39 6.23 28.68
N VAL A 241 -3.13 5.11 28.73
CA VAL A 241 -3.86 4.69 29.93
C VAL A 241 -2.89 4.01 30.91
N GLY A 242 -2.81 4.56 32.13
CA GLY A 242 -1.97 4.03 33.21
C GLY A 242 -0.56 4.64 33.25
N THR A 243 0.26 4.16 34.18
CA THR A 243 1.68 4.52 34.30
C THR A 243 2.58 3.42 33.78
N ILE A 244 3.81 3.76 33.40
CA ILE A 244 4.82 2.79 32.94
C ILE A 244 5.05 1.71 34.01
N GLU A 245 5.14 2.11 35.28
CA GLU A 245 5.30 1.19 36.41
C GLU A 245 4.15 0.18 36.49
N CYS A 246 2.90 0.63 36.30
CA CYS A 246 1.73 -0.25 36.34
C CYS A 246 1.76 -1.27 35.20
N VAL A 247 2.14 -0.84 33.99
CA VAL A 247 2.27 -1.72 32.83
C VAL A 247 3.32 -2.80 33.08
N ILE A 248 4.50 -2.42 33.58
CA ILE A 248 5.58 -3.38 33.86
C ILE A 248 5.19 -4.33 35.00
N GLU A 249 4.58 -3.81 36.07
CA GLU A 249 4.11 -4.64 37.20
C GLU A 249 3.04 -5.66 36.78
N ASN A 250 2.15 -5.28 35.86
CA ASN A 250 1.18 -6.21 35.29
C ASN A 250 1.84 -7.28 34.39
N ALA A 251 2.88 -6.90 33.64
CA ALA A 251 3.63 -7.86 32.83
C ALA A 251 4.46 -8.83 33.69
N GLU A 252 5.11 -8.33 34.74
CA GLU A 252 5.82 -9.12 35.75
C GLU A 252 4.87 -10.13 36.42
N GLU A 253 3.69 -9.68 36.85
CA GLU A 253 2.65 -10.53 37.43
C GLU A 253 2.18 -11.60 36.43
N LEU A 254 1.87 -11.21 35.20
CA LEU A 254 1.40 -12.14 34.17
C LEU A 254 2.45 -13.20 33.84
N GLU A 255 3.72 -12.82 33.72
CA GLU A 255 4.81 -13.76 33.47
C GLU A 255 4.99 -14.74 34.64
N PHE A 256 4.94 -14.25 35.88
CA PHE A 256 4.99 -15.10 37.07
C PHE A 256 3.81 -16.08 37.11
N LEU A 257 2.59 -15.61 36.85
CA LEU A 257 1.39 -16.43 36.83
C LEU A 257 1.49 -17.54 35.77
N ILE A 258 1.97 -17.21 34.57
CA ILE A 258 2.12 -18.20 33.49
C ILE A 258 3.22 -19.22 33.80
N ALA A 259 4.35 -18.78 34.35
CA ALA A 259 5.51 -19.64 34.54
C ALA A 259 5.45 -20.51 35.81
N ASN A 260 4.84 -20.02 36.89
CA ASN A 260 5.01 -20.59 38.22
C ASN A 260 3.70 -21.05 38.87
N THR A 261 2.55 -20.94 38.20
CA THR A 261 1.23 -21.24 38.80
C THR A 261 0.32 -22.01 37.84
N ASP A 262 -0.77 -22.56 38.38
CA ASP A 262 -1.86 -23.19 37.62
C ASP A 262 -2.87 -22.15 37.07
N PHE A 263 -2.48 -20.89 36.94
CA PHE A 263 -3.34 -19.77 36.53
C PHE A 263 -4.14 -20.07 35.25
N ALA A 264 -3.53 -20.67 34.23
CA ALA A 264 -4.22 -21.03 32.99
C ALA A 264 -5.34 -22.07 33.21
N GLN A 265 -5.15 -23.01 34.15
CA GLN A 265 -6.16 -24.00 34.52
C GLN A 265 -7.29 -23.36 35.33
N ARG A 266 -6.97 -22.52 36.31
CA ARG A 266 -7.97 -21.77 37.09
C ARG A 266 -8.79 -20.85 36.19
N GLN A 267 -8.15 -20.12 35.28
CA GLN A 267 -8.82 -19.23 34.33
C GLN A 267 -9.83 -19.97 33.44
N ARG A 268 -9.53 -21.20 33.00
CA ARG A 268 -10.46 -22.05 32.24
C ARG A 268 -11.67 -22.49 33.07
N SER A 269 -11.45 -22.92 34.31
CA SER A 269 -12.52 -23.29 35.24
C SER A 269 -13.49 -22.14 35.51
N PHE A 270 -12.96 -20.92 35.55
CA PHE A 270 -13.73 -19.70 35.74
C PHE A 270 -14.40 -19.18 34.45
N ALA A 271 -13.78 -19.36 33.27
CA ALA A 271 -14.36 -18.96 31.99
C ALA A 271 -15.69 -19.68 31.67
N LEU A 272 -15.86 -20.93 32.14
CA LEU A 272 -17.13 -21.67 32.08
C LEU A 272 -18.28 -20.97 32.85
N ARG A 273 -17.98 -20.03 33.76
CA ARG A 273 -18.96 -19.25 34.53
C ARG A 273 -19.34 -17.89 33.91
N ARG A 274 -18.91 -17.59 32.68
CA ARG A 274 -19.46 -16.51 31.81
C ARG A 274 -19.32 -15.06 32.33
N PHE A 275 -18.31 -14.73 33.15
CA PHE A 275 -18.04 -13.35 33.57
C PHE A 275 -16.60 -12.90 33.23
N ARG A 276 -16.46 -11.71 32.61
CA ARG A 276 -15.17 -11.05 32.32
C ARG A 276 -14.32 -10.73 33.56
N LYS A 277 -14.90 -10.73 34.77
CA LYS A 277 -14.21 -10.46 36.06
C LYS A 277 -13.37 -11.63 36.60
N CYS A 278 -13.43 -12.80 35.96
CA CYS A 278 -12.83 -14.02 36.47
C CYS A 278 -11.30 -14.09 36.41
N SER A 279 -10.65 -13.31 35.54
CA SER A 279 -9.18 -13.31 35.44
C SER A 279 -8.53 -12.67 36.66
N ASP A 280 -9.17 -11.63 37.21
CA ASP A 280 -8.65 -10.89 38.36
C ASP A 280 -8.84 -11.70 39.65
N GLU A 281 -9.95 -12.43 39.79
CA GLU A 281 -10.21 -13.27 40.98
C GLU A 281 -9.20 -14.40 41.12
N ALA A 282 -8.90 -15.12 40.03
CA ALA A 282 -7.89 -16.19 40.05
C ALA A 282 -6.49 -15.64 40.38
N ALA A 283 -6.12 -14.47 39.84
CA ALA A 283 -4.87 -13.81 40.17
C ALA A 283 -4.81 -13.37 41.64
N MET A 284 -5.91 -12.83 42.19
CA MET A 284 -6.00 -12.44 43.59
C MET A 284 -5.86 -13.63 44.55
N GLU A 285 -6.49 -14.77 44.25
CA GLU A 285 -6.37 -16.00 45.04
C GLU A 285 -4.92 -16.52 45.04
N LEU A 286 -4.29 -16.58 43.87
CA LEU A 286 -2.89 -16.98 43.75
C LEU A 286 -1.95 -16.01 44.47
N CYS A 287 -2.20 -14.70 44.38
CA CYS A 287 -1.45 -13.70 45.13
C CYS A 287 -1.49 -13.99 46.64
N ALA A 288 -2.66 -14.27 47.21
CA ALA A 288 -2.79 -14.60 48.63
C ALA A 288 -2.11 -15.94 49.00
N GLU A 289 -2.17 -16.95 48.12
CA GLU A 289 -1.49 -18.24 48.31
C GLU A 289 0.03 -18.06 48.38
N TYR A 290 0.61 -17.34 47.41
CA TYR A 290 2.05 -17.12 47.31
C TYR A 290 2.58 -16.10 48.31
N LEU A 291 1.75 -15.17 48.79
CA LEU A 291 2.11 -14.31 49.93
C LEU A 291 2.18 -15.09 51.24
N LYS A 292 1.38 -16.15 51.40
CA LYS A 292 1.44 -17.06 52.56
C LYS A 292 2.69 -17.92 52.55
N ASP A 293 3.01 -18.49 51.39
CA ASP A 293 4.19 -19.31 51.16
C ASP A 293 4.72 -19.06 49.76
N ALA A 294 5.87 -18.37 49.67
CA ALA A 294 6.49 -18.03 48.40
C ALA A 294 7.10 -19.24 47.69
N LYS A 295 7.17 -20.42 48.34
CA LYS A 295 7.74 -21.67 47.79
C LYS A 295 9.19 -21.48 47.28
N GLY A 296 9.93 -20.57 47.91
CA GLY A 296 11.31 -20.22 47.51
C GLY A 296 11.43 -19.37 46.24
N LEU A 297 10.32 -18.86 45.69
CA LEU A 297 10.31 -18.01 44.49
C LEU A 297 10.34 -16.52 44.86
N VAL A 298 10.88 -15.71 43.94
CA VAL A 298 10.78 -14.25 44.02
C VAL A 298 9.41 -13.82 43.51
N LEU A 299 8.63 -13.16 44.37
CA LEU A 299 7.28 -12.74 44.01
C LEU A 299 7.30 -11.45 43.16
N PRO A 300 6.27 -11.24 42.31
CA PRO A 300 6.09 -9.99 41.57
C PRO A 300 6.04 -8.79 42.53
N ARG A 301 6.62 -7.65 42.12
CA ARG A 301 6.62 -6.42 42.94
C ARG A 301 5.22 -5.97 43.32
N LYS A 302 4.27 -6.16 42.39
CA LYS A 302 2.85 -5.88 42.62
C LYS A 302 2.31 -6.65 43.83
N TRP A 303 2.72 -7.90 44.02
CA TRP A 303 2.30 -8.73 45.15
C TRP A 303 3.05 -8.37 46.42
N GLU A 304 4.34 -8.07 46.34
CA GLU A 304 5.13 -7.60 47.49
C GLU A 304 4.54 -6.31 48.09
N LYS A 305 4.03 -5.38 47.27
CA LYS A 305 3.28 -4.20 47.74
C LYS A 305 2.00 -4.54 48.50
N CYS A 306 1.47 -5.75 48.34
CA CYS A 306 0.29 -6.24 49.05
C CYS A 306 0.62 -6.92 50.38
N ARG A 307 1.90 -7.24 50.66
CA ARG A 307 2.32 -8.02 51.84
C ARG A 307 1.84 -7.43 53.16
N SER A 308 2.02 -6.13 53.38
CA SER A 308 1.57 -5.46 54.60
C SER A 308 0.05 -5.50 54.82
N ARG A 309 -0.73 -5.51 53.72
CA ARG A 309 -2.19 -5.65 53.78
C ARG A 309 -2.62 -7.08 54.02
N PHE A 310 -1.91 -8.03 53.42
CA PHE A 310 -2.11 -9.45 53.66
C PHE A 310 -1.88 -9.82 55.13
N GLU A 311 -0.80 -9.33 55.74
CA GLU A 311 -0.51 -9.52 57.17
C GLU A 311 -1.62 -8.94 58.06
N LYS A 312 -2.07 -7.71 57.77
CA LYS A 312 -3.19 -7.07 58.51
C LYS A 312 -4.50 -7.84 58.45
N VAL A 313 -4.78 -8.49 57.32
CA VAL A 313 -6.08 -9.13 57.10
C VAL A 313 -6.12 -10.59 57.56
N GLN A 314 -4.96 -11.21 57.84
CA GLN A 314 -4.89 -12.60 58.32
C GLN A 314 -5.68 -12.78 59.62
N GLU A 315 -5.59 -11.83 60.54
CA GLU A 315 -6.24 -11.89 61.86
C GLU A 315 -7.68 -11.33 61.86
N SER A 316 -8.13 -10.74 60.73
CA SER A 316 -9.48 -10.19 60.61
C SER A 316 -10.56 -11.28 60.47
N LYS A 317 -11.79 -10.98 60.90
CA LYS A 317 -12.97 -11.85 60.75
C LYS A 317 -13.68 -11.71 59.38
N LEU A 318 -13.06 -11.04 58.42
CA LEU A 318 -13.65 -10.78 57.11
C LEU A 318 -13.86 -12.08 56.30
N GLU A 319 -14.85 -12.09 55.41
CA GLU A 319 -15.03 -13.19 54.46
C GLU A 319 -13.87 -13.24 53.45
N LEU A 320 -13.54 -14.43 52.92
CA LEU A 320 -12.41 -14.63 52.02
C LEU A 320 -12.40 -13.64 50.84
N GLN A 321 -13.56 -13.39 50.22
CA GLN A 321 -13.69 -12.46 49.10
C GLN A 321 -13.41 -11.00 49.51
N GLN A 322 -13.79 -10.61 50.73
CA GLN A 322 -13.50 -9.28 51.26
C GLN A 322 -12.01 -9.14 51.59
N LYS A 323 -11.38 -10.20 52.14
CA LYS A 323 -9.93 -10.25 52.37
C LYS A 323 -9.16 -10.07 51.07
N LEU A 324 -9.50 -10.83 50.02
CA LEU A 324 -8.84 -10.76 48.71
C LEU A 324 -8.97 -9.37 48.07
N ARG A 325 -10.14 -8.74 48.14
CA ARG A 325 -10.33 -7.38 47.64
C ARG A 325 -9.51 -6.35 48.42
N TYR A 326 -9.46 -6.46 49.75
CA TYR A 326 -8.66 -5.57 50.59
C TYR A 326 -7.16 -5.67 50.28
N ILE A 327 -6.65 -6.90 50.13
CA ILE A 327 -5.24 -7.16 49.77
C ILE A 327 -4.88 -6.42 48.46
N ASN A 328 -5.80 -6.40 47.49
CA ASN A 328 -5.53 -5.91 46.14
C ASN A 328 -6.03 -4.47 45.85
N SER A 329 -6.62 -3.77 46.83
CA SER A 329 -7.31 -2.48 46.66
C SER A 329 -6.45 -1.23 46.35
N GLY A 330 -5.17 -1.39 45.97
CA GLY A 330 -4.28 -0.27 45.63
C GLY A 330 -4.11 0.86 46.67
N GLY A 331 -4.47 0.66 47.95
CA GLY A 331 -4.38 1.70 48.98
C GLY A 331 -5.62 2.61 49.10
N VAL A 332 -6.71 2.32 48.39
CA VAL A 332 -8.01 2.93 48.69
C VAL A 332 -8.46 2.39 50.04
N ARG A 333 -8.56 3.26 51.06
CA ARG A 333 -9.05 2.92 52.41
C ARG A 333 -10.43 2.26 52.31
N GLN A 334 -10.45 0.94 52.31
CA GLN A 334 -11.57 0.20 52.86
C GLN A 334 -11.19 0.00 54.32
N GLU A 335 -11.84 0.75 55.21
CA GLU A 335 -11.70 0.55 56.65
C GLU A 335 -12.04 -0.92 56.94
N ILE A 336 -11.10 -1.62 57.59
CA ILE A 336 -11.28 -2.97 58.14
C ILE A 336 -11.98 -2.85 59.48
#